data_AF-A0AAJ5CAT4-F1
#
_entry.id   AF-A0AAJ5CAT4-F1
#
_cell.length_a   1.000
_cell.length_b   1.000
_cell.length_c   1.000
_cell.angle_alpha   90.00
_cell.angle_beta   90.00
_cell.angle_gamma   90.00
#
_symmetry.space_group_name_H-M   'P 1'
#
loop_
_entity.id
_entity.type
_entity.pdbx_description
1 polymer ?
#
loop_
_entity_poly.entity_id
_entity_poly.type
_entity_poly.pdbx_seq_one_letter_code
_entity_poly.pdbx_strand_id
1 'polypeptide(L)' 'MKVSKYAKAVAGAVAAGATSLGVALADSNITAQEGLTVVAAVLATFGLTWAVPNKR' A
#
# COMPACT_ATOMS: atom_id res chain seq x y z
N MET A 1 18.66 14.88 -7.96
CA MET A 1 17.85 13.69 -8.29
C MET A 1 16.39 14.13 -8.45
N LYS A 2 15.75 13.89 -9.60
CA LYS A 2 14.33 14.23 -9.80
C LYS A 2 13.48 13.03 -9.39
N VAL A 3 12.99 13.03 -8.15
CA VAL A 3 12.06 12.01 -7.69
C VAL A 3 10.72 12.21 -8.40
N SER A 4 10.19 11.14 -9.00
CA SER A 4 8.89 11.18 -9.71
C SER A 4 7.77 11.65 -8.77
N LYS A 5 6.81 12.43 -9.30
CA LYS A 5 5.65 12.93 -8.53
C LYS A 5 4.83 11.80 -7.87
N TYR A 6 4.88 10.59 -8.44
CA TYR A 6 4.17 9.41 -7.94
C TYR A 6 5.01 8.52 -7.03
N ALA A 7 6.31 8.80 -6.85
CA ALA A 7 7.20 7.92 -6.09
C ALA A 7 6.72 7.72 -4.65
N LYS A 8 6.20 8.77 -4.02
CA LYS A 8 5.62 8.71 -2.67
C LYS A 8 4.40 7.78 -2.61
N ALA A 9 3.53 7.84 -3.61
CA ALA A 9 2.32 7.04 -3.65
C ALA A 9 2.62 5.56 -3.89
N VAL A 10 3.55 5.28 -4.82
CA VAL A 10 4.02 3.91 -5.07
C VAL A 10 4.73 3.34 -3.84
N ALA A 11 5.64 4.10 -3.23
CA ALA A 11 6.34 3.64 -2.03
C ALA A 11 5.38 3.37 -0.86
N GLY A 12 4.39 4.24 -0.65
CA GLY A 12 3.37 4.05 0.38
C GLY A 12 2.49 2.83 0.12
N ALA A 13 2.02 2.65 -1.12
CA ALA A 13 1.21 1.50 -1.53
C ALA A 13 1.96 0.18 -1.37
N VAL A 14 3.24 0.13 -1.77
CA VAL A 14 4.09 -1.06 -1.59
C VAL A 14 4.32 -1.35 -0.12
N ALA A 15 4.62 -0.34 0.70
CA ALA A 15 4.81 -0.55 2.14
C ALA A 15 3.54 -1.09 2.82
N ALA A 16 2.37 -0.50 2.53
CA ALA A 16 1.10 -0.95 3.09
C ALA A 16 0.69 -2.35 2.61
N GLY A 17 0.92 -2.66 1.33
CA GLY A 17 0.70 -3.99 0.78
C GLY A 17 1.60 -5.03 1.42
N ALA A 18 2.90 -4.73 1.57
CA ALA A 18 3.86 -5.65 2.16
C ALA A 18 3.57 -5.94 3.64
N THR A 19 3.19 -4.94 4.43
CA THR A 19 2.85 -5.14 5.84
C THR A 19 1.57 -5.94 6.02
N SER A 20 0.51 -5.62 5.26
CA SER A 20 -0.76 -6.35 5.33
C SER A 20 -0.64 -7.78 4.84
N LEU A 21 0.11 -8.02 3.76
CA LEU A 21 0.38 -9.36 3.25
C LEU A 21 1.23 -10.17 4.25
N GLY A 22 2.19 -9.53 4.93
CA GLY A 22 2.99 -10.18 5.97
C GLY A 22 2.15 -10.71 7.15
N VAL A 23 1.07 -10.01 7.51
CA VAL A 23 0.11 -10.49 8.53
C VAL A 23 -0.70 -11.67 8.01
N ALA A 24 -1.20 -11.60 6.78
CA ALA A 24 -1.97 -12.69 6.15
C ALA A 24 -1.15 -13.94 5.87
N LEU A 25 0.19 -13.85 5.77
CA LEU A 25 1.06 -15.02 5.64
C LEU A 25 1.40 -15.69 6.97
N ALA A 26 1.02 -15.10 8.11
CA ALA A 26 1.44 -15.59 9.42
C ALA A 26 0.95 -17.02 9.73
N ASP A 27 -0.21 -17.42 9.19
CA ASP A 27 -0.82 -18.74 9.38
C ASP A 27 -0.73 -19.63 8.11
N SER A 28 0.09 -19.24 7.14
CA SER A 28 0.31 -19.96 5.86
C SER A 28 -0.94 -20.15 5.00
N ASN A 29 -2.05 -19.46 5.26
CA ASN A 29 -3.27 -19.56 4.47
C ASN A 29 -3.88 -18.19 4.19
N ILE A 30 -3.76 -17.72 2.95
CA ILE A 30 -4.38 -16.46 2.56
C ILE A 30 -5.84 -16.71 2.20
N THR A 31 -6.75 -16.27 3.06
CA THR A 31 -8.19 -16.29 2.78
C THR A 31 -8.57 -15.21 1.77
N ALA A 32 -9.69 -15.40 1.06
CA ALA A 32 -10.21 -14.39 0.14
C ALA A 32 -10.48 -13.05 0.83
N GLN A 33 -10.85 -13.10 2.12
CA GLN A 33 -11.13 -11.90 2.91
C GLN A 33 -9.84 -11.13 3.20
N GLU A 34 -8.75 -11.82 3.55
CA GLU A 34 -7.43 -11.19 3.78
C GLU A 34 -6.83 -10.61 2.51
N GLY A 35 -6.96 -11.30 1.37
CA GLY A 35 -6.55 -10.76 0.07
C GLY A 35 -7.30 -9.46 -0.24
N LEU A 36 -8.60 -9.39 0.07
CA LEU A 36 -9.39 -8.19 -0.09
C LEU A 36 -8.92 -7.06 0.83
N THR A 37 -8.57 -7.37 2.09
CA THR A 37 -8.04 -6.39 3.04
C THR A 37 -6.70 -5.82 2.59
N VAL A 38 -5.82 -6.66 2.03
CA VAL A 38 -4.53 -6.22 1.47
C VAL A 38 -4.76 -5.26 0.31
N VAL A 39 -5.63 -5.60 -0.64
CA VAL A 39 -5.96 -4.72 -1.78
C VAL A 39 -6.59 -3.41 -1.30
N ALA A 40 -7.52 -3.47 -0.35
CA ALA A 40 -8.13 -2.28 0.24
C ALA A 40 -7.09 -1.40 0.95
N ALA A 41 -6.13 -1.99 1.68
CA ALA A 41 -5.05 -1.26 2.35
C ALA A 41 -4.11 -0.56 1.35
N VAL A 42 -3.78 -1.24 0.25
CA VAL A 42 -2.99 -0.68 -0.85
C VAL A 42 -3.72 0.50 -1.48
N LEU A 43 -4.99 0.34 -1.84
CA LEU A 43 -5.80 1.39 -2.46
C LEU A 43 -6.04 2.58 -1.53
N ALA A 44 -6.35 2.32 -0.25
CA ALA A 44 -6.52 3.37 0.75
C ALA A 44 -5.23 4.19 0.91
N THR A 45 -4.09 3.51 1.03
CA THR A 45 -2.79 4.19 1.16
C THR A 45 -2.42 4.95 -0.11
N PHE A 46 -2.69 4.39 -1.29
CA PHE A 46 -2.48 5.06 -2.56
C PHE A 46 -3.33 6.33 -2.67
N GLY A 47 -4.61 6.26 -2.32
CA GLY A 47 -5.51 7.42 -2.29
C GLY A 47 -5.08 8.49 -1.29
N LEU A 48 -4.70 8.09 -0.07
CA LEU A 48 -4.21 9.01 0.96
C LEU A 48 -2.91 9.70 0.54
N THR A 49 -1.96 8.95 0.00
CA THR A 49 -0.66 9.50 -0.43
C THR A 49 -0.78 10.38 -1.66
N TRP A 50 -1.72 10.10 -2.56
CA TRP A 50 -2.05 10.96 -3.69
C TRP A 50 -2.72 12.26 -3.25
N ALA A 51 -3.62 12.20 -2.25
CA ALA A 51 -4.28 13.38 -1.69
C ALA A 51 -3.32 14.33 -0.96
N VAL A 52 -2.19 13.84 -0.41
CA VAL A 52 -1.20 14.68 0.26
C VAL A 52 -0.21 15.27 -0.76
N PRO A 53 -0.30 16.58 -1.07
CA PRO A 53 0.54 17.19 -2.10
C PRO A 53 2.03 17.14 -1.73
N ASN A 54 2.87 16.84 -2.71
CA ASN A 54 4.31 17.01 -2.56
C ASN A 54 4.61 18.51 -2.44
N LYS A 55 5.41 18.90 -1.44
CA LYS A 55 5.92 20.27 -1.34
C LYS A 55 6.61 20.63 -2.64
N ARG A 56 6.19 21.76 -3.23
CA ARG A 56 6.80 22.35 -4.42
C ARG A 56 8.15 22.93 -4.07
#